data_AF-A0A1Q9NKF9-F1
#
_entry.id   AF-A0A1Q9NKF9-F1
#
_cell.length_a   1.000
_cell.length_b   1.000
_cell.length_c   1.000
_cell.angle_alpha   90.00
_cell.angle_beta   90.00
_cell.angle_gamma   90.00
#
_symmetry.space_group_name_H-M   'P 1'
#
loop_
_entity.id
_entity.type
_entity.pdbx_description
1 polymer ?
#
loop_
_entity_poly.entity_id
_entity_poly.type
_entity_poly.pdbx_seq_one_letter_code
_entity_poly.pdbx_strand_id
1 'polypeptide(L)'
;MDAGERETYQRRCEEVLDDEKRGKLILNMRHVLRHPLLFLKVTDPFVTAHHPTCTRFDSHSVSIRGRKWCIGCTFNSISFFGAMLVMHAIWLYDSILLVRFYLFWGGVIGSAMYFVTSLSGLSDRGTKAKIASKFILGFSFAGICWSILLIDGLLAPGLDVKLFFILMLYLVFVTILNIKRSYEVFRECEMCEYKMHWSKCPGFREIACKLVAEGFVYPEEK
;
A
#
# COMPACT_ATOMS: atom_id res chain seq x y z
N MET A 1 -3.39 -28.95 7.28
CA MET A 1 -2.30 -29.06 8.24
C MET A 1 -2.83 -29.63 9.53
N ASP A 2 -2.54 -30.90 9.75
CA ASP A 2 -2.75 -31.54 11.04
C ASP A 2 -1.85 -30.90 12.11
N ALA A 3 -2.17 -31.13 13.39
CA ALA A 3 -1.45 -30.54 14.51
C ALA A 3 0.06 -30.89 14.49
N GLY A 4 0.42 -32.13 14.12
CA GLY A 4 1.81 -32.58 14.07
C GLY A 4 2.66 -31.96 12.95
N GLU A 5 2.06 -31.64 11.80
CA GLU A 5 2.77 -30.93 10.73
C GLU A 5 3.07 -29.48 11.13
N ARG A 6 2.16 -28.84 11.88
CA ARG A 6 2.35 -27.49 12.41
C ARG A 6 3.50 -27.40 13.40
N GLU A 7 3.62 -28.38 14.28
CA GLU A 7 4.65 -28.42 15.31
C GLU A 7 6.05 -28.64 14.72
N THR A 8 6.17 -29.56 13.75
CA THR A 8 7.43 -29.82 13.02
C THR A 8 7.86 -28.61 12.19
N TYR A 9 6.91 -27.95 11.54
CA TYR A 9 7.10 -26.71 10.80
C TYR A 9 7.64 -25.59 11.70
N GLN A 10 7.06 -25.44 12.89
CA GLN A 10 7.42 -24.37 13.80
C GLN A 10 8.84 -24.56 14.35
N ARG A 11 9.22 -25.79 14.74
CA ARG A 11 10.60 -26.10 15.15
C ARG A 11 11.63 -25.75 14.10
N ARG A 12 11.40 -26.15 12.84
CA ARG A 12 12.34 -25.86 11.74
C ARG A 12 12.51 -24.37 11.49
N CYS A 13 11.44 -23.59 11.67
CA CYS A 13 11.53 -22.14 11.57
C CYS A 13 12.35 -21.52 12.71
N GLU A 14 12.08 -21.94 13.95
CA GLU A 14 12.77 -21.43 15.15
C GLU A 14 14.26 -21.74 15.07
N GLU A 15 14.63 -22.95 14.67
CA GLU A 15 16.03 -23.35 14.44
C GLU A 15 16.73 -22.44 13.42
N VAL A 16 16.06 -22.05 12.34
CA VAL A 16 16.66 -21.21 11.29
C VAL A 16 16.65 -19.72 11.65
N LEU A 17 15.59 -19.21 12.28
CA LEU A 17 15.44 -17.78 12.55
C LEU A 17 16.10 -17.33 13.85
N ASP A 18 16.17 -18.22 14.84
CA ASP A 18 16.67 -17.91 16.19
C ASP A 18 18.13 -18.37 16.40
N ASP A 19 18.76 -19.03 15.42
CA ASP A 19 20.19 -19.34 15.45
C ASP A 19 21.02 -18.05 15.46
N GLU A 20 21.76 -17.81 16.54
CA GLU A 20 22.66 -16.67 16.70
C GLU A 20 23.82 -16.68 15.70
N LYS A 21 24.22 -17.85 15.22
CA LYS A 21 25.30 -18.00 14.26
C LYS A 21 24.84 -17.81 12.82
N ARG A 22 23.53 -17.72 12.58
CA ARG A 22 23.01 -17.62 11.22
C ARG A 22 23.57 -16.41 10.48
N GLY A 23 23.94 -16.63 9.23
CA GLY A 23 24.29 -15.57 8.30
C GLY A 23 23.08 -14.72 7.90
N LYS A 24 23.23 -13.95 6.82
CA LYS A 24 22.09 -13.22 6.24
C LYS A 24 21.10 -14.22 5.66
N LEU A 25 19.81 -13.86 5.69
CA LEU A 25 18.80 -14.65 4.98
C LEU A 25 18.85 -14.28 3.50
N ILE A 26 19.08 -15.28 2.64
CA ILE A 26 19.15 -15.13 1.19
C ILE A 26 17.84 -15.64 0.58
N LEU A 27 17.31 -14.87 -0.37
CA LEU A 27 16.13 -15.24 -1.13
C LEU A 27 16.52 -16.11 -2.33
N ASN A 28 15.90 -17.30 -2.44
CA ASN A 28 16.08 -18.21 -3.57
C ASN A 28 15.32 -17.71 -4.80
N MET A 29 15.90 -16.77 -5.56
CA MET A 29 15.24 -16.21 -6.74
C MET A 29 14.87 -17.25 -7.79
N ARG A 30 15.66 -18.32 -7.93
CA ARG A 30 15.33 -19.40 -8.86
C ARG A 30 14.04 -20.12 -8.46
N HIS A 31 13.81 -20.31 -7.17
CA HIS A 31 12.57 -20.89 -6.65
C HIS A 31 11.40 -19.91 -6.85
N VAL A 32 11.58 -18.64 -6.50
CA VAL A 32 10.55 -17.59 -6.68
C VAL A 32 10.07 -17.53 -8.14
N LEU A 33 11.00 -17.56 -9.11
CA LEU A 33 10.66 -17.53 -10.53
C LEU A 33 9.96 -18.80 -11.03
N ARG A 34 10.21 -19.97 -10.41
CA ARG A 34 9.53 -21.23 -10.76
C ARG A 34 8.15 -21.35 -10.14
N HIS A 35 7.96 -20.78 -8.95
CA HIS A 35 6.72 -20.90 -8.17
C HIS A 35 6.17 -19.53 -7.73
N PRO A 36 5.90 -18.60 -8.66
CA PRO A 36 5.53 -17.22 -8.32
C PRO A 36 4.20 -17.12 -7.57
N LEU A 37 3.21 -17.95 -7.92
CA LEU A 37 1.90 -17.97 -7.24
C LEU A 37 2.02 -18.47 -5.79
N LEU A 38 2.87 -19.46 -5.56
CA LEU A 38 3.13 -19.98 -4.22
C LEU A 38 3.86 -18.92 -3.38
N PHE A 39 4.87 -18.26 -3.95
CA PHE A 39 5.56 -17.15 -3.31
C PHE A 39 4.58 -16.04 -2.89
N LEU A 40 3.72 -15.59 -3.81
CA LEU A 40 2.70 -14.59 -3.51
C LEU A 40 1.76 -15.04 -2.37
N LYS A 41 1.29 -16.29 -2.39
CA LYS A 41 0.45 -16.85 -1.34
C LYS A 41 1.14 -16.89 0.02
N VAL A 42 2.43 -17.25 0.04
CA VAL A 42 3.27 -17.30 1.25
C VAL A 42 3.54 -15.92 1.82
N THR A 43 3.66 -14.92 0.95
CA THR A 43 3.83 -13.51 1.33
C THR A 43 2.51 -12.79 1.64
N ASP A 44 1.33 -13.38 1.45
CA ASP A 44 0.05 -12.81 1.91
C ASP A 44 -0.06 -13.03 3.44
N PRO A 45 -0.38 -12.02 4.28
CA PRO A 45 -0.96 -10.71 3.97
C PRO A 45 0.04 -9.55 3.78
N PHE A 46 1.34 -9.80 3.74
CA PHE A 46 2.33 -8.72 3.58
C PHE A 46 2.14 -7.94 2.29
N VAL A 47 1.83 -8.62 1.18
CA VAL A 47 1.58 -7.94 -0.12
C VAL A 47 0.36 -7.01 -0.06
N THR A 48 -0.67 -7.37 0.69
CA THR A 48 -1.94 -6.62 0.76
C THR A 48 -1.96 -5.55 1.85
N ALA A 49 -1.28 -5.80 2.98
CA ALA A 49 -1.19 -4.87 4.11
C ALA A 49 0.07 -3.99 4.09
N HIS A 50 1.13 -4.40 3.39
CA HIS A 50 2.46 -3.74 3.33
C HIS A 50 3.10 -3.45 4.70
N HIS A 51 2.57 -4.04 5.78
CA HIS A 51 3.04 -3.84 7.14
C HIS A 51 3.18 -5.19 7.85
N PRO A 52 4.11 -5.31 8.82
CA PRO A 52 4.12 -6.44 9.74
C PRO A 52 2.77 -6.62 10.41
N THR A 53 2.41 -7.86 10.70
CA THR A 53 1.29 -8.19 11.58
C THR A 53 1.70 -7.92 13.03
N CYS A 54 1.77 -6.65 13.41
CA CYS A 54 2.16 -6.17 14.75
C CYS A 54 1.07 -5.24 15.31
N THR A 55 0.87 -5.29 16.63
CA THR A 55 -0.13 -4.47 17.35
C THR A 55 0.04 -2.96 17.13
N ARG A 56 1.27 -2.49 16.88
CA ARG A 56 1.57 -1.09 16.53
C ARG A 56 0.92 -0.64 15.23
N PHE A 57 0.71 -1.55 14.28
CA PHE A 57 0.15 -1.25 12.96
C PHE A 57 -1.30 -1.74 12.77
N ASP A 58 -1.94 -2.29 13.80
CA ASP A 58 -3.30 -2.84 13.67
C ASP A 58 -4.30 -1.75 13.22
N SER A 59 -4.11 -0.49 13.66
CA SER A 59 -4.94 0.64 13.26
C SER A 59 -4.77 1.10 11.80
N HIS A 60 -3.81 0.52 11.06
CA HIS A 60 -3.53 0.83 9.65
C HIS A 60 -4.09 -0.22 8.69
N SER A 61 -4.65 -1.30 9.24
CA SER A 61 -5.23 -2.40 8.49
C SER A 61 -6.72 -2.55 8.79
N VAL A 62 -7.46 -3.07 7.82
CA VAL A 62 -8.85 -3.50 8.00
C VAL A 62 -8.98 -4.96 7.59
N SER A 63 -9.71 -5.76 8.35
CA SER A 63 -10.00 -7.14 7.99
C SER A 63 -11.28 -7.21 7.18
N ILE A 64 -11.20 -7.69 5.94
CA ILE A 64 -12.36 -7.90 5.05
C ILE A 64 -12.32 -9.37 4.63
N ARG A 65 -13.36 -10.13 5.00
CA ARG A 65 -13.48 -11.59 4.73
C ARG A 65 -12.24 -12.39 5.16
N GLY A 66 -11.68 -12.08 6.33
CA GLY A 66 -10.52 -12.77 6.89
C GLY A 66 -9.16 -12.38 6.29
N ARG A 67 -9.12 -11.45 5.32
CA ARG A 67 -7.87 -10.90 4.78
C ARG A 67 -7.62 -9.50 5.33
N LYS A 68 -6.37 -9.19 5.67
CA LYS A 68 -5.94 -7.85 6.12
C LYS A 68 -5.61 -6.97 4.91
N TRP A 69 -6.24 -5.81 4.84
CA TRP A 69 -6.05 -4.83 3.77
C TRP A 69 -5.49 -3.54 4.34
N CYS A 70 -4.50 -2.95 3.67
CA CYS A 70 -4.03 -1.62 4.04
C CYS A 70 -5.14 -0.59 3.79
N ILE A 71 -5.54 0.15 4.83
CA ILE A 71 -6.56 1.20 4.71
C ILE A 71 -6.12 2.25 3.67
N GLY A 72 -4.84 2.66 3.72
CA GLY A 72 -4.28 3.65 2.80
C GLY A 72 -4.38 3.21 1.34
N CYS A 73 -3.76 2.09 0.97
CA CYS A 73 -3.74 1.62 -0.42
C CYS A 73 -5.13 1.27 -0.95
N THR A 74 -5.93 0.57 -0.14
CA THR A 74 -7.24 0.05 -0.58
C THR A 74 -8.22 1.18 -0.82
N PHE A 75 -8.45 2.04 0.18
CA PHE A 75 -9.44 3.11 0.05
C PHE A 75 -8.98 4.24 -0.85
N ASN A 76 -7.68 4.53 -0.93
CA ASN A 76 -7.18 5.52 -1.90
C ASN A 76 -7.40 5.03 -3.35
N SER A 77 -7.10 3.75 -3.63
CA SER A 77 -7.30 3.18 -4.98
C SER A 77 -8.78 3.12 -5.33
N ILE A 78 -9.61 2.57 -4.44
CA ILE A 78 -11.07 2.52 -4.63
C ILE A 78 -11.64 3.93 -4.84
N SER A 79 -11.22 4.90 -4.02
CA SER A 79 -11.72 6.27 -4.17
C SER A 79 -11.28 6.89 -5.49
N PHE A 80 -10.02 6.74 -5.90
CA PHE A 80 -9.53 7.35 -7.13
C PHE A 80 -10.25 6.75 -8.36
N PHE A 81 -10.24 5.42 -8.50
CA PHE A 81 -10.89 4.77 -9.64
C PHE A 81 -12.42 4.94 -9.61
N GLY A 82 -13.02 4.92 -8.42
CA GLY A 82 -14.44 5.23 -8.24
C GLY A 82 -14.77 6.66 -8.68
N ALA A 83 -13.99 7.65 -8.28
CA ALA A 83 -14.16 9.04 -8.71
C ALA A 83 -13.96 9.21 -10.22
N MET A 84 -12.94 8.55 -10.80
CA MET A 84 -12.72 8.54 -12.25
C MET A 84 -13.92 7.98 -13.01
N LEU A 85 -14.51 6.88 -12.54
CA LEU A 85 -15.69 6.27 -13.14
C LEU A 85 -16.94 7.15 -13.00
N VAL A 86 -17.16 7.74 -11.81
CA VAL A 86 -18.27 8.66 -11.57
C VAL A 86 -18.16 9.88 -12.48
N MET A 87 -16.99 10.50 -12.57
CA MET A 87 -16.76 11.62 -13.48
C MET A 87 -16.93 11.21 -14.95
N HIS A 88 -16.52 9.99 -15.33
CA HIS A 88 -16.79 9.48 -16.68
C HIS A 88 -18.30 9.34 -16.96
N ALA A 89 -19.07 8.80 -16.01
CA ALA A 89 -20.51 8.70 -16.13
C ALA A 89 -21.19 10.07 -16.20
N ILE A 90 -20.74 11.05 -15.41
CA ILE A 90 -21.22 12.44 -15.47
C ILE A 90 -20.90 13.03 -16.84
N TRP A 91 -19.69 12.84 -17.37
CA TRP A 91 -19.30 13.33 -18.68
C TRP A 91 -20.19 12.78 -19.81
N LEU A 92 -20.53 11.49 -19.75
CA LEU A 92 -21.43 10.84 -20.71
C LEU A 92 -22.87 11.34 -20.60
N TYR A 93 -23.33 11.70 -19.40
CA TYR A 93 -24.67 12.21 -19.15
C TYR A 93 -24.80 13.70 -19.53
N ASP A 94 -23.91 14.54 -18.99
CA ASP A 94 -23.83 15.97 -19.27
C ASP A 94 -22.41 16.50 -19.03
N SER A 95 -21.71 16.76 -20.12
CA SER A 95 -20.34 17.29 -20.09
C SER A 95 -20.21 18.70 -19.49
N ILE A 96 -21.29 19.49 -19.44
CA ILE A 96 -21.27 20.87 -18.92
C ILE A 96 -21.03 20.88 -17.40
N LEU A 97 -21.43 19.82 -16.70
CA LEU A 97 -21.22 19.67 -15.25
C LEU A 97 -19.74 19.54 -14.88
N LEU A 98 -18.87 19.17 -15.83
CA LEU A 98 -17.44 18.98 -15.62
C LEU A 98 -16.63 20.20 -16.08
N VAL A 99 -16.84 21.33 -15.41
CA VAL A 99 -16.09 22.54 -15.70
C VAL A 99 -14.63 22.39 -15.23
N ARG A 100 -13.70 22.44 -16.19
CA ARG A 100 -12.25 22.27 -15.98
C ARG A 100 -11.69 23.13 -14.84
N PHE A 101 -12.10 24.40 -14.75
CA PHE A 101 -11.62 25.32 -13.72
C PHE A 101 -11.94 24.84 -12.29
N TYR A 102 -13.20 24.42 -12.05
CA TYR A 102 -13.61 23.93 -10.73
C TYR A 102 -13.02 22.57 -10.41
N LEU A 103 -12.87 21.68 -11.40
CA LEU A 103 -12.21 20.39 -11.22
C LEU A 103 -10.74 20.54 -10.80
N PHE A 104 -10.00 21.42 -11.49
CA PHE A 104 -8.60 21.66 -11.18
C PHE A 104 -8.44 22.28 -9.78
N TRP A 105 -9.07 23.43 -9.53
CA TRP A 105 -8.90 24.13 -8.25
C TRP A 105 -9.54 23.37 -7.08
N GLY A 106 -10.70 22.75 -7.27
CA GLY A 106 -11.30 21.88 -6.27
C GLY A 106 -10.41 20.68 -5.94
N GLY A 107 -9.78 20.09 -6.95
CA GLY A 107 -8.80 19.02 -6.77
C GLY A 107 -7.54 19.47 -6.02
N VAL A 108 -6.98 20.65 -6.35
CA VAL A 108 -5.83 21.22 -5.65
C VAL A 108 -6.17 21.52 -4.19
N ILE A 109 -7.29 22.22 -3.94
CA ILE A 109 -7.74 22.58 -2.59
C ILE A 109 -8.00 21.33 -1.75
N GLY A 110 -8.73 20.33 -2.28
CA GLY A 110 -9.01 19.12 -1.53
C GLY A 110 -7.77 18.26 -1.26
N SER A 111 -6.80 18.24 -2.19
CA SER A 111 -5.49 17.60 -1.95
C SER A 111 -4.71 18.33 -0.85
N ALA A 112 -4.69 19.67 -0.88
CA ALA A 112 -4.06 20.47 0.18
C ALA A 112 -4.75 20.24 1.54
N MET A 113 -6.07 20.21 1.59
CA MET A 113 -6.84 19.90 2.80
C MET A 113 -6.50 18.50 3.34
N TYR A 114 -6.34 17.51 2.48
CA TYR A 114 -5.85 16.18 2.89
C TYR A 114 -4.47 16.28 3.55
N PHE A 115 -3.51 16.98 2.94
CA PHE A 115 -2.17 17.10 3.53
C PHE A 115 -2.21 17.81 4.88
N VAL A 116 -2.98 18.90 5.02
CA VAL A 116 -3.15 19.64 6.28
C VAL A 116 -3.79 18.77 7.36
N THR A 117 -4.88 18.07 7.04
CA THR A 117 -5.58 17.17 7.99
C THR A 117 -4.73 15.95 8.36
N SER A 118 -3.92 15.47 7.43
CA SER A 118 -3.03 14.33 7.66
C SER A 118 -1.75 14.70 8.40
N LEU A 119 -1.27 15.94 8.31
CA LEU A 119 -0.12 16.44 9.08
C LEU A 119 -0.51 16.84 10.51
N SER A 120 -1.74 17.32 10.70
CA SER A 120 -2.26 17.68 12.03
C SER A 120 -2.66 16.48 12.90
N GLY A 121 -2.55 15.24 12.38
CA GLY A 121 -2.96 14.03 13.08
C GLY A 121 -4.48 13.89 13.26
N LEU A 122 -5.29 14.79 12.67
CA LEU A 122 -6.75 14.70 12.74
C LEU A 122 -7.27 13.44 12.04
N SER A 123 -6.63 13.03 10.94
CA SER A 123 -6.96 11.78 10.26
C SER A 123 -6.76 10.55 11.14
N ASP A 124 -5.89 10.61 12.16
CA ASP A 124 -5.48 9.44 12.93
C ASP A 124 -6.37 9.13 14.12
N ARG A 125 -7.32 10.03 14.45
CA ARG A 125 -8.23 9.89 15.58
C ARG A 125 -9.23 8.73 15.46
N GLY A 126 -9.42 8.18 14.26
CA GLY A 126 -10.28 7.00 14.10
C GLY A 126 -10.31 6.46 12.67
N THR A 127 -10.66 5.18 12.53
CA THR A 127 -10.70 4.46 11.24
C THR A 127 -11.58 5.16 10.20
N LYS A 128 -12.73 5.72 10.63
CA LYS A 128 -13.63 6.46 9.73
C LYS A 128 -12.97 7.73 9.16
N ALA A 129 -12.26 8.49 9.99
CA ALA A 129 -11.56 9.70 9.55
C ALA A 129 -10.41 9.35 8.59
N LYS A 130 -9.65 8.28 8.87
CA LYS A 130 -8.63 7.75 7.96
C LYS A 130 -9.25 7.42 6.60
N ILE A 131 -10.33 6.64 6.57
CA ILE A 131 -11.02 6.27 5.32
C ILE A 131 -11.52 7.52 4.58
N ALA A 132 -12.25 8.41 5.27
CA ALA A 132 -12.80 9.64 4.67
C ALA A 132 -11.69 10.52 4.06
N SER A 133 -10.54 10.65 4.74
CA SER A 133 -9.41 11.41 4.21
C SER A 133 -8.85 10.80 2.91
N LYS A 134 -8.86 9.46 2.75
CA LYS A 134 -8.46 8.81 1.50
C LYS A 134 -9.49 9.03 0.39
N PHE A 135 -10.76 9.14 0.73
CA PHE A 135 -11.80 9.51 -0.23
C PHE A 135 -11.64 10.94 -0.75
N ILE A 136 -11.40 11.90 0.16
CA ILE A 136 -11.09 13.28 -0.22
C ILE A 136 -9.88 13.28 -1.17
N LEU A 137 -8.82 12.57 -0.80
CA LEU A 137 -7.61 12.51 -1.62
C LEU A 137 -7.83 11.93 -3.01
N GLY A 138 -8.49 10.78 -3.10
CA GLY A 138 -8.76 10.10 -4.36
C GLY A 138 -9.66 10.93 -5.27
N PHE A 139 -10.74 11.51 -4.75
CA PHE A 139 -11.61 12.42 -5.52
C PHE A 139 -10.90 13.68 -5.98
N SER A 140 -10.11 14.30 -5.10
CA SER A 140 -9.34 15.49 -5.43
C SER A 140 -8.34 15.24 -6.54
N PHE A 141 -7.57 14.15 -6.44
CA PHE A 141 -6.60 13.80 -7.48
C PHE A 141 -7.28 13.41 -8.80
N ALA A 142 -8.43 12.71 -8.75
CA ALA A 142 -9.24 12.42 -9.94
C ALA A 142 -9.74 13.70 -10.62
N GLY A 143 -10.16 14.71 -9.84
CA GLY A 143 -10.55 16.03 -10.37
C GLY A 143 -9.41 16.73 -11.12
N ILE A 144 -8.19 16.68 -10.58
CA ILE A 144 -7.01 17.21 -11.28
C ILE A 144 -6.78 16.44 -12.59
N CYS A 145 -6.82 15.10 -12.57
CA CYS A 145 -6.66 14.27 -13.76
C CYS A 145 -7.71 14.60 -14.84
N TRP A 146 -8.99 14.70 -14.45
CA TRP A 146 -10.07 15.09 -15.36
C TRP A 146 -9.89 16.49 -15.93
N SER A 147 -9.42 17.44 -15.13
CA SER A 147 -9.14 18.80 -15.62
C SER A 147 -8.05 18.83 -16.70
N ILE A 148 -7.08 17.90 -16.65
CA ILE A 148 -6.04 17.72 -17.66
C ILE A 148 -6.62 17.03 -18.90
N LEU A 149 -7.41 15.96 -18.71
CA LEU A 149 -8.05 15.24 -19.81
C LEU A 149 -8.95 16.14 -20.67
N LEU A 150 -9.66 17.08 -20.02
CA LEU A 150 -10.58 18.02 -20.66
C LEU A 150 -9.90 19.21 -21.35
N ILE A 151 -8.57 19.35 -21.30
CA ILE A 151 -7.84 20.37 -22.09
C ILE A 151 -8.18 20.17 -23.57
N ASP A 152 -8.78 21.18 -24.21
CA ASP A 152 -9.20 21.14 -25.62
C ASP A 152 -10.18 20.00 -25.97
N GLY A 153 -10.78 19.35 -24.97
CA GLY A 153 -11.71 18.23 -25.13
C GLY A 153 -11.07 16.84 -25.00
N LEU A 154 -11.87 15.84 -24.63
CA LEU A 154 -11.38 14.50 -24.26
C LEU A 154 -10.76 13.73 -25.45
N LEU A 155 -11.34 13.86 -26.64
CA LEU A 155 -10.94 13.15 -27.87
C LEU A 155 -10.05 13.99 -28.79
N ALA A 156 -9.57 15.15 -28.32
CA ALA A 156 -8.66 15.99 -29.10
C ALA A 156 -7.30 15.30 -29.28
N PRO A 157 -6.55 15.64 -30.35
CA PRO A 157 -5.17 15.20 -30.53
C PRO A 157 -4.30 15.53 -29.30
N GLY A 158 -3.29 14.69 -29.01
CA GLY A 158 -2.42 14.88 -27.84
C GLY A 158 -2.86 14.14 -26.57
N LEU A 159 -3.72 13.13 -26.69
CA LEU A 159 -4.11 12.27 -25.56
C LEU A 159 -2.89 11.63 -24.87
N ASP A 160 -1.91 11.20 -25.65
CA ASP A 160 -0.61 10.70 -25.19
C ASP A 160 0.11 11.70 -24.28
N VAL A 161 0.18 12.96 -24.69
CA VAL A 161 0.79 14.04 -23.89
C VAL A 161 0.01 14.26 -22.59
N LYS A 162 -1.32 14.27 -22.64
CA LYS A 162 -2.17 14.39 -21.43
C LYS A 162 -1.95 13.24 -20.45
N LEU A 163 -1.92 12.00 -20.96
CA LEU A 163 -1.68 10.81 -20.16
C LEU A 163 -0.26 10.82 -19.56
N PHE A 164 0.74 11.28 -20.32
CA PHE A 164 2.09 11.45 -19.81
C PHE A 164 2.14 12.46 -18.65
N PHE A 165 1.48 13.62 -18.78
CA PHE A 165 1.40 14.59 -17.68
C PHE A 165 0.69 14.03 -16.44
N ILE A 166 -0.42 13.31 -16.63
CA ILE A 166 -1.13 12.66 -15.53
C ILE A 166 -0.24 11.62 -14.85
N LEU A 167 0.49 10.81 -15.62
CA LEU A 167 1.42 9.82 -15.10
C LEU A 167 2.54 10.48 -14.30
N MET A 168 3.15 11.55 -14.81
CA MET A 168 4.19 12.30 -14.09
C MET A 168 3.66 12.87 -12.77
N LEU A 169 2.47 13.50 -12.81
CA LEU A 169 1.82 14.04 -11.61
C LEU A 169 1.52 12.92 -10.60
N TYR A 170 1.02 11.77 -11.07
CA TYR A 170 0.75 10.60 -10.25
C TYR A 170 2.01 10.06 -9.58
N LEU A 171 3.12 9.96 -10.32
CA LEU A 171 4.40 9.50 -9.76
C LEU A 171 4.90 10.44 -8.67
N VAL A 172 4.91 11.76 -8.91
CA VAL A 172 5.28 12.75 -7.88
C VAL A 172 4.40 12.59 -6.64
N PHE A 173 3.10 12.46 -6.85
CA PHE A 173 2.13 12.34 -5.77
C PHE A 173 2.32 11.07 -4.94
N VAL A 174 2.47 9.92 -5.60
CA VAL A 174 2.75 8.63 -4.95
C VAL A 174 4.08 8.65 -4.23
N THR A 175 5.12 9.27 -4.80
CA THR A 175 6.42 9.42 -4.15
C THR A 175 6.29 10.21 -2.85
N ILE A 176 5.58 11.33 -2.83
CA ILE A 176 5.36 12.12 -1.60
C ILE A 176 4.64 11.28 -0.54
N LEU A 177 3.57 10.58 -0.92
CA LEU A 177 2.83 9.71 0.01
C LEU A 177 3.70 8.56 0.55
N ASN A 178 4.51 7.96 -0.31
CA ASN A 178 5.42 6.88 0.08
C ASN A 178 6.55 7.36 0.98
N ILE A 179 7.10 8.56 0.75
CA ILE A 179 8.10 9.17 1.63
C ILE A 179 7.50 9.39 3.03
N LYS A 180 6.31 10.02 3.10
CA LYS A 180 5.61 10.23 4.38
C LYS A 180 5.36 8.92 5.11
N ARG A 181 4.79 7.93 4.42
CA ARG A 181 4.50 6.62 5.00
C ARG A 181 5.76 5.90 5.45
N SER A 182 6.83 5.97 4.66
CA SER A 182 8.12 5.39 5.03
C SER A 182 8.62 6.04 6.31
N TYR A 183 8.60 7.37 6.42
CA TYR A 183 9.01 8.10 7.62
C TYR A 183 8.20 7.67 8.87
N GLU A 184 6.88 7.51 8.75
CA GLU A 184 6.04 7.02 9.84
C GLU A 184 6.43 5.60 10.28
N VAL A 185 6.69 4.70 9.34
CA VAL A 185 7.15 3.33 9.62
C VAL A 185 8.54 3.34 10.26
N PHE A 186 9.47 4.13 9.72
CA PHE A 186 10.82 4.30 10.27
C PHE A 186 10.74 4.75 11.73
N ARG A 187 10.00 5.82 12.01
CA ARG A 187 9.84 6.35 13.36
C ARG A 187 9.21 5.34 14.33
N GLU A 188 8.16 4.64 13.92
CA GLU A 188 7.48 3.66 14.78
C GLU A 188 8.38 2.44 15.07
N CYS A 189 9.08 1.93 14.06
CA CYS A 189 9.93 0.75 14.22
C CYS A 189 11.27 1.07 14.91
N GLU A 190 11.78 2.30 14.82
CA GLU A 190 12.98 2.75 15.53
C GLU A 190 12.73 2.88 17.05
N MET A 191 11.52 3.30 17.45
CA MET A 191 11.10 3.34 18.86
C MET A 191 10.72 1.96 19.43
N CYS A 192 10.75 0.91 18.61
CA CYS A 192 10.42 -0.45 19.02
C CYS A 192 11.64 -1.19 19.59
N GLU A 193 11.43 -2.17 20.48
CA GLU A 193 12.50 -3.00 21.06
C GLU A 193 13.37 -3.70 20.00
N TYR A 194 12.78 -4.00 18.84
CA TYR A 194 13.47 -4.65 17.73
C TYR A 194 14.24 -3.69 16.82
N LYS A 195 14.11 -2.36 16.95
CA LYS A 195 14.86 -1.34 16.17
C LYS A 195 15.01 -1.66 14.67
N MET A 196 13.92 -2.01 14.00
CA MET A 196 13.88 -2.43 12.59
C MET A 196 14.66 -3.72 12.24
N HIS A 197 15.05 -4.55 13.21
CA HIS A 197 15.57 -5.90 12.97
C HIS A 197 14.42 -6.84 12.57
N TRP A 198 13.98 -6.74 11.32
CA TRP A 198 12.82 -7.46 10.75
C TRP A 198 12.85 -8.97 11.01
N SER A 199 14.03 -9.57 11.01
CA SER A 199 14.17 -11.01 11.23
C SER A 199 13.90 -11.48 12.65
N LYS A 200 14.01 -10.57 13.63
CA LYS A 200 13.67 -10.81 15.04
C LYS A 200 12.29 -10.25 15.41
N CYS A 201 11.68 -9.49 14.50
CA CYS A 201 10.39 -8.86 14.74
C CYS A 201 9.28 -9.92 14.76
N PRO A 202 8.50 -10.05 15.85
CA PRO A 202 7.43 -11.04 15.95
C PRO A 202 6.35 -10.80 14.89
N GLY A 203 6.12 -9.54 14.48
CA GLY A 203 5.18 -9.20 13.42
C GLY A 203 5.63 -9.59 12.01
N PHE A 204 6.89 -10.00 11.82
CA PHE A 204 7.40 -10.55 10.56
C PHE A 204 7.67 -12.06 10.63
N ARG A 205 7.70 -12.62 11.84
CA ARG A 205 8.09 -14.02 12.09
C ARG A 205 7.22 -15.02 11.34
N GLU A 206 5.91 -14.81 11.32
CA GLU A 206 4.99 -15.72 10.61
C GLU A 206 5.31 -15.80 9.11
N ILE A 207 5.55 -14.67 8.47
CA ILE A 207 5.87 -14.59 7.03
C ILE A 207 7.25 -15.18 6.77
N ALA A 208 8.24 -14.85 7.61
CA ALA A 208 9.59 -15.40 7.52
C ALA A 208 9.59 -16.93 7.65
N CYS A 209 8.82 -17.48 8.60
CA CYS A 209 8.65 -18.92 8.74
C CYS A 209 8.06 -19.57 7.49
N LYS A 210 7.02 -18.97 6.91
CA LYS A 210 6.39 -19.52 5.70
C LYS A 210 7.37 -19.51 4.52
N LEU A 211 8.17 -18.47 4.40
CA LEU A 211 9.21 -18.36 3.38
C LEU A 211 10.33 -19.39 3.56
N VAL A 212 10.76 -19.65 4.80
CA VAL A 212 11.79 -20.66 5.10
C VAL A 212 11.27 -22.07 4.83
N ALA A 213 10.06 -22.38 5.30
CA ALA A 213 9.47 -23.71 5.16
C ALA A 213 9.23 -24.12 3.71
N GLU A 214 8.83 -23.16 2.87
CA GLU A 214 8.62 -23.38 1.43
C GLU A 214 9.93 -23.26 0.63
N GLY A 215 11.08 -23.09 1.29
CA GLY A 215 12.39 -23.05 0.66
C GLY A 215 12.64 -21.81 -0.20
N PHE A 216 11.88 -20.73 0.03
CA PHE A 216 12.14 -19.43 -0.59
C PHE A 216 13.28 -18.70 0.09
N VAL A 217 13.52 -18.92 1.37
CA VAL A 217 14.56 -18.25 2.15
C VAL A 217 15.42 -19.27 2.89
N TYR A 218 16.74 -19.06 2.90
CA TYR A 218 17.70 -19.90 3.60
C TYR A 218 18.83 -19.03 4.21
N PRO A 219 19.48 -19.46 5.30
CA PRO A 219 20.63 -18.76 5.86
C PRO A 219 21.85 -18.89 4.94
N GLU A 220 22.61 -17.82 4.79
CA GLU A 220 23.94 -17.83 4.18
C GLU A 220 24.86 -18.71 5.02
N GLU A 221 25.37 -19.80 4.43
CA GLU A 221 26.41 -20.63 5.03
C GLU A 221 27.69 -19.78 5.13
N LYS A 222 28.22 -19.64 6.35
CA LYS A 222 29.50 -18.97 6.62
C LYS A 222 30.66 -19.93 6.46
#